data_AF-R3TQ41-F1
#
_entry.id   AF-R3TQ41-F1
#
_cell.length_a   1.000
_cell.length_b   1.000
_cell.length_c   1.000
_cell.angle_alpha   90.00
_cell.angle_beta   90.00
_cell.angle_gamma   90.00
#
_symmetry.space_group_name_H-M   'P 1'
#
loop_
_entity.id
_entity.type
_entity.pdbx_description
1 polymer ?
#
loop_
_entity_poly.entity_id
_entity_poly.type
_entity_poly.pdbx_seq_one_letter_code
_entity_poly.pdbx_strand_id
1 'polypeptide(L)' 'MAQGLEALTSYLRERQLIDDALFIDGTKILADANKYSFVWKKSTIRYDQMNRENTLALMTELKEAYSRRVRSQLQSIG' A
#
# COMPACT_ATOMS: atom_id res chain seq x y z
N MET A 1 12.32 3.33 -9.53
CA MET A 1 11.85 2.09 -8.87
C MET A 1 11.84 2.19 -7.33
N ALA A 2 12.69 3.02 -6.69
CA ALA A 2 12.73 3.16 -5.22
C ALA A 2 11.65 4.09 -4.61
N GLN A 3 11.17 5.09 -5.34
CA GLN A 3 10.25 6.12 -4.81
C GLN A 3 8.90 5.59 -4.29
N GLY A 4 8.35 4.54 -4.90
CA GLY A 4 7.05 3.99 -4.46
C GLY A 4 7.13 3.28 -3.11
N LEU A 5 8.26 2.61 -2.84
CA LEU A 5 8.47 1.89 -1.59
C LEU A 5 8.72 2.85 -0.41
N GLU A 6 9.44 3.95 -0.65
CA GLU A 6 9.61 5.02 0.35
C GLU A 6 8.29 5.68 0.74
N ALA A 7 7.45 5.98 -0.26
CA ALA A 7 6.14 6.59 -0.01
C ALA A 7 5.23 5.67 0.83
N LEU A 8 5.20 4.37 0.50
CA LEU A 8 4.43 3.38 1.27
C LEU A 8 4.98 3.21 2.69
N THR A 9 6.29 3.13 2.85
CA THR A 9 6.93 2.98 4.17
C THR A 9 6.63 4.18 5.06
N SER A 10 6.65 5.40 4.49
CA SER A 10 6.31 6.63 5.21
C SER A 10 4.85 6.64 5.66
N TYR A 11 3.93 6.30 4.77
CA TYR A 11 2.49 6.20 5.08
C TYR A 11 2.21 5.22 6.24
N LEU A 12 2.85 4.06 6.23
CA LEU A 12 2.64 3.05 7.28
C LEU A 12 3.17 3.50 8.65
N ARG A 13 4.28 4.26 8.69
CA ARG A 13 4.78 4.88 9.94
C ARG A 13 3.82 5.95 10.46
N GLU A 14 3.34 6.84 9.59
CA GLU A 14 2.39 7.89 9.96
C GLU A 14 1.10 7.32 10.59
N ARG A 15 0.71 6.12 10.15
CA ARG A 15 -0.46 5.39 10.66
C ARG A 15 -0.16 4.49 11.85
N GLN A 16 1.09 4.47 12.36
CA GLN A 16 1.54 3.62 13.47
C GLN A 16 1.31 2.13 13.21
N LEU A 17 1.38 1.72 11.93
CA LEU A 17 1.19 0.33 11.51
C LEU A 17 2.49 -0.47 11.49
N ILE A 18 3.64 0.21 11.49
CA ILE A 18 4.98 -0.36 11.55
C ILE A 18 5.87 0.51 12.45
N ASP A 19 6.85 -0.10 13.11
CA ASP A 19 7.84 0.56 13.97
C ASP A 19 9.27 0.18 13.59
N ASP A 20 10.24 1.02 13.96
CA ASP A 20 11.65 0.80 13.60
C ASP A 20 12.33 -0.29 14.46
N ALA A 21 11.86 -0.54 15.69
CA ALA A 21 12.24 -1.68 16.54
C ALA A 21 11.34 -1.80 17.78
N LEU A 22 10.98 -3.04 18.15
CA LEU A 22 10.30 -3.33 19.42
C LEU A 22 11.35 -3.61 20.50
N PHE A 23 11.26 -2.94 21.65
CA PHE A 23 12.11 -3.21 22.81
C PHE A 23 11.27 -3.78 23.95
N ILE A 24 11.69 -4.94 24.48
CA ILE A 24 11.09 -5.54 25.67
C ILE A 24 12.24 -5.77 26.66
N ASP A 25 12.12 -5.22 27.86
CA ASP A 25 13.09 -5.35 28.96
C ASP A 25 14.54 -5.03 28.56
N GLY A 26 14.75 -3.96 27.79
CA GLY A 26 16.08 -3.55 27.30
C GLY A 26 16.64 -4.44 26.19
N THR A 27 15.94 -5.51 25.82
CA THR A 27 16.30 -6.37 24.70
C THR A 27 15.67 -5.83 23.42
N LYS A 28 16.52 -5.52 22.43
CA LYS A 28 16.07 -5.17 21.09
C LYS A 28 15.50 -6.41 20.41
N ILE A 29 14.19 -6.52 20.32
CA ILE A 29 13.54 -7.50 19.46
C ILE A 29 13.65 -6.96 18.03
N LEU A 30 14.73 -7.37 17.37
CA LEU A 30 14.79 -7.27 15.92
C LEU A 30 13.77 -8.29 15.39
N ALA A 31 12.70 -7.82 14.75
CA ALA A 31 12.01 -8.67 13.80
C ALA A 31 13.11 -9.19 12.86
N ASP A 32 13.34 -10.49 12.82
CA ASP A 32 14.42 -11.09 12.04
C ASP A 32 14.31 -10.64 10.58
N ALA A 33 14.99 -9.55 10.25
CA ALA A 33 14.85 -8.87 8.97
C ALA A 33 15.37 -9.76 7.84
N ASN A 34 16.24 -10.74 8.15
CA ASN A 34 16.75 -11.71 7.19
C ASN A 34 15.75 -12.86 6.93
N LYS A 35 15.03 -13.32 7.96
CA LYS A 35 14.00 -14.36 7.82
C LYS A 35 12.78 -13.90 7.05
N TYR A 36 12.39 -12.63 7.19
CA TYR A 36 11.24 -12.09 6.46
C TYR A 36 11.59 -11.48 5.10
N SER A 37 12.84 -11.05 4.84
CA SER A 37 13.23 -10.54 3.52
C SER A 37 13.05 -11.56 2.39
N PHE A 38 13.41 -12.83 2.63
CA PHE A 38 13.19 -13.91 1.64
C PHE A 38 11.71 -14.26 1.48
N VAL A 39 10.96 -14.26 2.59
CA VAL A 39 9.52 -14.55 2.58
C VAL A 39 8.75 -13.44 1.87
N TRP A 40 9.07 -12.18 2.16
CA TRP A 40 8.49 -11.01 1.48
C TRP A 40 8.89 -10.98 0.02
N LYS A 41 10.16 -11.17 -0.35
CA LYS A 41 10.56 -11.24 -1.76
C LYS A 41 9.79 -12.32 -2.52
N LYS A 42 9.63 -13.52 -1.95
CA LYS A 42 8.86 -14.61 -2.56
C LYS A 42 7.38 -14.26 -2.71
N SER A 43 6.75 -13.71 -1.67
CA SER A 43 5.35 -13.30 -1.70
C SER A 43 5.12 -12.12 -2.65
N THR A 44 5.99 -11.10 -2.63
CA THR A 44 5.95 -9.97 -3.55
C THR A 44 6.04 -10.46 -4.98
N ILE A 45 6.99 -11.34 -5.33
CA ILE A 45 7.08 -11.90 -6.69
C ILE A 45 5.82 -12.69 -7.03
N ARG A 46 5.33 -13.55 -6.12
CA ARG A 46 4.15 -14.40 -6.36
C ARG A 46 2.89 -13.59 -6.65
N TYR A 47 2.69 -12.47 -5.95
CA TYR A 47 1.47 -11.68 -6.02
C TYR A 47 1.61 -10.39 -6.83
N ASP A 48 2.79 -10.05 -7.37
CA ASP A 48 3.05 -8.80 -8.08
C ASP A 48 2.07 -8.57 -9.25
N GLN A 49 1.90 -9.58 -10.11
CA GLN A 49 1.00 -9.46 -11.27
C GLN A 49 -0.46 -9.26 -10.84
N MET A 50 -0.98 -10.11 -9.96
CA MET A 50 -2.35 -10.01 -9.44
C MET A 50 -2.58 -8.64 -8.77
N ASN A 51 -1.62 -8.16 -7.99
CA ASN A 51 -1.73 -6.87 -7.32
C ASN A 51 -1.71 -5.71 -8.32
N ARG A 52 -0.92 -5.78 -9.39
CA ARG A 52 -0.93 -4.77 -10.47
C ARG A 52 -2.26 -4.73 -11.21
N GLU A 53 -2.80 -5.88 -11.56
CA GLU A 53 -4.10 -6.01 -12.22
C GLU A 53 -5.22 -5.44 -11.33
N ASN A 54 -5.24 -5.82 -10.06
CA ASN A 54 -6.20 -5.28 -9.08
C ASN A 54 -6.05 -3.77 -8.88
N THR A 55 -4.81 -3.26 -8.87
CA THR A 55 -4.54 -1.82 -8.76
C THR A 55 -5.10 -1.08 -9.99
N LEU A 56 -4.88 -1.60 -11.20
CA LEU A 56 -5.40 -1.01 -12.43
C LEU A 56 -6.93 -1.03 -12.47
N ALA A 57 -7.55 -2.14 -12.07
CA ALA A 57 -9.00 -2.27 -11.98
C ALA A 57 -9.58 -1.23 -11.01
N LEU A 58 -9.03 -1.14 -9.80
CA LEU A 58 -9.47 -0.17 -8.79
C LEU A 58 -9.30 1.29 -9.27
N MET A 59 -8.18 1.61 -9.91
CA MET A 59 -7.94 2.95 -10.45
C MET A 59 -8.93 3.31 -11.57
N THR A 60 -9.34 2.32 -12.36
CA THR A 60 -10.34 2.50 -13.41
C THR A 60 -11.71 2.75 -12.79
N GLU A 61 -12.11 1.93 -11.82
CA GLU A 61 -13.37 2.08 -11.09
C GLU A 61 -13.47 3.46 -10.42
N LEU A 62 -12.39 3.91 -9.77
CA LEU A 62 -12.31 5.24 -9.15
C LEU A 62 -12.51 6.36 -10.17
N LYS A 63 -11.86 6.28 -11.35
CA LYS A 63 -12.03 7.27 -12.42
C LYS A 63 -13.46 7.31 -12.96
N GLU A 64 -14.08 6.16 -13.13
CA GLU A 64 -15.47 6.05 -13.58
C GLU A 64 -16.44 6.59 -12.54
N ALA A 65 -16.26 6.25 -11.27
CA ALA A 65 -17.06 6.77 -10.16
C ALA A 65 -16.98 8.30 -10.07
N TYR A 66 -15.77 8.86 -10.17
CA TYR A 66 -15.58 10.30 -10.21
C TYR A 66 -16.30 10.95 -11.39
N SER A 67 -16.14 10.37 -12.60
CA SER A 67 -16.78 10.87 -13.82
C SER A 67 -18.31 10.78 -13.77
N ARG A 68 -18.86 9.75 -13.10
CA ARG A 68 -20.30 9.62 -12.83
C ARG A 68 -20.77 10.72 -11.89
N ARG A 69 -20.05 10.96 -10.79
CA ARG A 69 -20.38 12.00 -9.81
C ARG A 69 -20.37 13.40 -10.43
N VAL A 70 -19.37 13.71 -11.24
CA VAL A 70 -19.30 15.01 -11.94
C VAL A 70 -20.47 15.17 -12.91
N ARG A 71 -20.80 14.12 -13.69
CA ARG A 71 -21.97 14.15 -14.58
C ARG A 71 -23.29 14.34 -13.82
N SER A 72 -23.48 13.64 -12.71
CA SER A 72 -24.71 13.76 -11.92
C SER A 72 -24.87 15.15 -11.31
N GLN A 73 -23.78 15.79 -10.88
CA GLN A 73 -23.81 17.17 -10.37
C GLN A 73 -24.18 18.19 -11.45
N LEU A 74 -23.69 18.01 -12.68
CA LEU A 74 -24.06 18.89 -13.80
C LEU A 74 -25.54 18.75 -14.17
N GLN A 75 -26.08 17.54 -14.14
CA GLN A 75 -27.49 17.27 -14.43
C GLN A 75 -28.46 17.79 -13.36
N SER A 76 -28.01 18.00 -12.12
CA SER A 76 -28.85 18.55 -11.05
C SER A 76 -28.91 20.08 -11.01
N ILE A 77 -28.11 20.76 -11.83
CA ILE A 77 -28.02 22.23 -11.85
C ILE A 77 -28.86 22.83 -12.99
N GLY A 78 -29.22 22.04 -14.02
CA GLY A 78 -30.11 22.42 -15.11
C GLY A 78 -31.53 21.92 -14.89
#